data_AF-A0A955CL94-F1
#
_entry.id   AF-A0A955CL94-F1
#
_cell.length_a   1.000
_cell.length_b   1.000
_cell.length_c   1.000
_cell.angle_alpha   90.00
_cell.angle_beta   90.00
_cell.angle_gamma   90.00
#
_symmetry.space_group_name_H-M   'P 1'
#
loop_
_entity.id
_entity.type
_entity.pdbx_description
1 polymer ?
#
loop_
_entity_poly.entity_id
_entity_poly.type
_entity_poly.pdbx_seq_one_letter_code
_entity_poly.pdbx_strand_id
1 'polypeptide(L)'
;MAKGQEYSSYQRKVINRYYDNIDTITLTKLQELVSDLYLAEGKKAESLWKKAEGLLAKTDARGSDVRTAIEKRDVKKFAEIVSGANFKGRK
;
A
#
# COMPACT_ATOMS: atom_id res chain seq x y z
N MET A 1 -7.86 27.85 12.68
CA MET A 1 -7.38 28.11 11.31
C MET A 1 -5.86 28.03 11.34
N ALA A 2 -5.25 26.92 10.91
CA ALA A 2 -3.79 26.76 10.96
C ALA A 2 -3.15 27.41 9.73
N LYS A 3 -2.25 28.37 9.99
CA LYS A 3 -1.49 29.18 9.02
C LYS A 3 -0.86 28.35 7.91
N GLY A 4 -1.01 28.81 6.67
CA GLY A 4 -0.42 28.20 5.48
C GLY A 4 1.10 28.08 5.61
N GLN A 5 1.59 26.84 5.67
CA GLN A 5 3.00 26.57 5.41
C GLN A 5 3.26 26.84 3.93
N GLU A 6 3.79 28.01 3.61
CA GLU A 6 4.37 28.29 2.30
C GLU A 6 5.64 27.45 2.14
N TYR A 7 5.49 26.25 1.60
CA TYR A 7 6.62 25.39 1.27
C TYR A 7 7.49 26.08 0.21
N SER A 8 8.81 26.14 0.42
CA SER A 8 9.76 26.62 -0.58
C SER A 8 9.61 25.85 -1.91
N SER A 9 9.97 26.46 -3.05
CA SER A 9 9.89 25.82 -4.37
C SER A 9 10.54 24.43 -4.42
N TYR A 10 11.62 24.23 -3.66
CA TYR A 10 12.24 22.92 -3.47
C TYR A 10 11.35 21.95 -2.68
N GLN A 11 10.78 22.39 -1.55
CA GLN A 11 9.88 21.59 -0.72
C GLN A 11 8.61 21.17 -1.48
N ARG A 12 8.01 22.09 -2.25
CA ARG A 12 6.87 21.77 -3.14
C ARG A 12 7.23 20.71 -4.17
N LYS A 13 8.41 20.79 -4.80
CA LYS A 13 8.89 19.80 -5.76
C LYS A 13 9.07 18.41 -5.12
N VAL A 14 9.60 18.36 -3.90
CA VAL A 14 9.74 17.11 -3.13
C VAL A 14 8.38 16.53 -2.75
N ILE A 15 7.45 17.36 -2.26
CA ILE A 15 6.08 16.95 -1.91
C ILE A 15 5.34 16.44 -3.15
N ASN A 16 5.40 17.16 -4.26
CA ASN A 16 4.77 16.74 -5.52
C ASN A 16 5.37 15.44 -6.03
N ARG A 17 6.69 15.26 -6.01
CA ARG A 17 7.33 13.99 -6.36
C ARG A 17 6.90 12.85 -5.44
N TYR A 18 6.73 13.11 -4.15
CA TYR A 18 6.24 12.11 -3.21
C TYR A 18 4.83 11.63 -3.57
N TYR A 19 3.90 12.54 -3.90
CA TYR A 19 2.54 12.17 -4.33
C TYR A 19 2.51 11.57 -5.73
N ASP A 20 3.36 12.02 -6.65
CA ASP A 20 3.53 11.46 -8.00
C ASP A 20 4.01 10.00 -7.97
N ASN A 21 4.79 9.64 -6.95
CA ASN A 21 5.37 8.30 -6.78
C ASN A 21 4.73 7.53 -5.63
N ILE A 22 3.64 8.03 -5.03
CA ILE A 22 3.04 7.42 -3.83
C ILE A 22 2.52 6.01 -4.13
N ASP A 23 2.05 5.79 -5.35
CA ASP A 23 1.56 4.49 -5.82
C ASP A 23 2.72 3.48 -5.86
N THR A 24 3.85 3.86 -6.48
CA THR A 24 5.09 3.07 -6.50
C THR A 24 5.62 2.78 -5.10
N ILE A 25 5.69 3.81 -4.23
CA ILE A 25 6.16 3.65 -2.85
C ILE A 25 5.23 2.71 -2.07
N THR A 26 3.92 2.84 -2.28
CA THR A 26 2.94 2.00 -1.60
C THR A 26 2.98 0.56 -2.10
N LEU A 27 3.15 0.37 -3.41
CA LEU A 27 3.35 -0.94 -4.03
C LEU A 27 4.59 -1.64 -3.46
N THR A 28 5.74 -0.96 -3.39
CA THR A 28 6.96 -1.51 -2.79
C THR A 28 6.72 -1.94 -1.34
N LYS A 29 6.06 -1.10 -0.54
CA LYS A 29 5.73 -1.45 0.85
C LYS A 29 4.77 -2.63 0.97
N LEU A 30 3.84 -2.79 0.03
CA LEU A 30 2.94 -3.95 -0.02
C LEU A 30 3.71 -5.23 -0.39
N GLN A 31 4.70 -5.15 -1.30
CA GLN A 31 5.58 -6.27 -1.63
C GLN A 31 6.43 -6.71 -0.42
N GLU A 32 6.97 -5.75 0.32
CA GLU A 32 7.68 -6.02 1.58
C GLU A 32 6.74 -6.70 2.60
N LEU A 33 5.51 -6.20 2.75
CA LEU A 33 4.51 -6.80 3.65
C LEU A 33 4.13 -8.23 3.28
N VAL A 34 3.99 -8.55 1.99
CA VAL A 34 3.76 -9.92 1.53
C VAL A 34 4.88 -10.85 2.02
N SER A 35 6.12 -10.39 1.91
CA SER A 35 7.29 -11.17 2.31
C SER A 35 7.33 -11.37 3.83
N ASP A 36 7.04 -10.32 4.60
CA ASP A 36 6.93 -10.40 6.07
C ASP A 36 5.76 -11.29 6.51
N LEU A 37 4.61 -11.21 5.83
CA LEU A 37 3.43 -12.04 6.10
C LEU A 37 3.68 -13.52 5.81
N TYR A 38 4.49 -13.83 4.80
CA TYR A 38 4.86 -15.21 4.48
C TYR A 38 5.70 -15.87 5.60
N LEU A 39 6.44 -15.06 6.35
CA LEU A 39 7.32 -15.52 7.44
C LEU A 39 6.71 -15.31 8.83
N ALA A 40 5.59 -14.62 8.95
CA ALA A 40 4.99 -14.25 10.21
C ALA A 40 3.78 -15.10 10.56
N GLU A 41 3.65 -15.43 11.85
CA GLU A 41 2.53 -16.20 12.38
C GLU A 41 1.93 -15.50 13.62
N GLY A 42 0.75 -15.96 14.02
CA GLY A 42 0.03 -15.46 15.21
C GLY A 42 -0.11 -13.94 15.23
N LYS A 43 0.14 -13.32 16.39
CA LYS A 43 -0.07 -11.88 16.64
C LYS A 43 0.75 -10.96 15.72
N LYS A 44 1.92 -11.43 15.24
CA LYS A 44 2.76 -10.67 14.30
C LYS A 44 2.06 -10.56 12.95
N ALA A 45 1.54 -11.68 12.42
CA ALA A 45 0.78 -11.70 11.17
C ALA A 45 -0.44 -10.78 11.23
N GLU A 46 -1.18 -10.77 12.35
CA GLU A 46 -2.35 -9.88 12.49
C GLU A 46 -1.99 -8.40 12.40
N SER A 47 -0.87 -8.03 13.02
CA SER A 47 -0.36 -6.65 12.97
C SER A 47 0.08 -6.26 11.56
N LEU A 48 0.63 -7.20 10.79
CA LEU A 48 1.02 -6.99 9.40
C LEU A 48 -0.19 -6.87 8.48
N TRP A 49 -1.24 -7.68 8.68
CA TRP A 49 -2.50 -7.55 7.95
C TRP A 49 -3.17 -6.18 8.18
N LYS A 50 -3.20 -5.68 9.42
CA LYS A 50 -3.70 -4.33 9.72
C LYS A 50 -2.88 -3.24 9.00
N LYS A 51 -1.56 -3.42 8.89
CA LYS A 51 -0.71 -2.50 8.12
C LYS A 51 -1.02 -2.56 6.62
N ALA A 52 -1.24 -3.76 6.08
CA ALA A 52 -1.63 -3.96 4.69
C ALA A 52 -2.94 -3.23 4.37
N GLU A 53 -3.96 -3.36 5.22
CA GLU A 53 -5.22 -2.63 5.09
C GLU A 53 -5.01 -1.11 5.05
N GLY A 54 -4.20 -0.57 5.96
CA GLY A 54 -3.92 0.87 6.02
C GLY A 54 -3.14 1.40 4.81
N LEU A 55 -2.33 0.58 4.16
CA LEU A 55 -1.64 0.93 2.92
C LEU A 55 -2.56 0.83 1.71
N LEU A 56 -3.38 -0.22 1.63
CA LEU A 56 -4.38 -0.38 0.58
C LEU A 56 -5.39 0.77 0.57
N ALA A 57 -5.77 1.28 1.75
CA ALA A 57 -6.64 2.45 1.88
C ALA A 57 -6.06 3.75 1.27
N LYS A 58 -4.74 3.81 1.07
CA LYS A 58 -4.06 4.94 0.41
C LYS A 58 -3.99 4.80 -1.11
N THR A 59 -4.41 3.65 -1.62
CA THR A 59 -4.43 3.33 -3.06
C THR A 59 -5.86 3.22 -3.53
N ASP A 60 -6.10 3.37 -4.84
CA ASP A 60 -7.43 3.12 -5.42
C ASP A 60 -7.70 1.63 -5.64
N ALA A 61 -6.91 0.73 -5.02
CA ALA A 61 -7.06 -0.71 -5.11
C ALA A 61 -8.38 -1.18 -4.47
N ARG A 62 -9.48 -1.04 -5.22
CA ARG A 62 -10.86 -1.37 -4.87
C ARG A 62 -11.32 -2.71 -5.44
N GLY A 63 -10.39 -3.55 -5.91
CA GLY A 63 -10.73 -4.87 -6.46
C GLY A 63 -11.34 -5.79 -5.40
N SER A 64 -12.45 -6.46 -5.73
CA SER A 64 -13.06 -7.49 -4.87
C SER A 64 -12.06 -8.58 -4.45
N ASP A 65 -11.06 -8.86 -5.29
CA ASP A 65 -9.98 -9.79 -4.98
C ASP A 65 -9.08 -9.33 -3.83
N VAL A 66 -8.81 -8.02 -3.70
CA VAL A 66 -8.02 -7.44 -2.61
C VAL A 66 -8.74 -7.66 -1.29
N ARG A 67 -10.02 -7.31 -1.23
CA ARG A 67 -10.86 -7.53 -0.04
C ARG A 67 -10.88 -8.99 0.35
N THR A 68 -11.13 -9.87 -0.62
CA THR A 68 -11.16 -11.32 -0.38
C THR A 68 -9.84 -11.84 0.17
N ALA A 69 -8.69 -11.37 -0.34
CA ALA A 69 -7.37 -11.78 0.14
C ALA A 69 -7.11 -11.32 1.57
N ILE A 70 -7.47 -10.08 1.91
CA ILE A 70 -7.34 -9.51 3.26
C ILE A 70 -8.27 -10.23 4.25
N GLU A 71 -9.54 -10.40 3.91
CA GLU A 71 -10.55 -11.04 4.76
C GLU A 71 -10.20 -12.50 5.07
N LYS A 72 -9.74 -13.24 4.04
CA LYS A 72 -9.31 -14.63 4.20
C LYS A 72 -7.89 -14.77 4.74
N ARG A 73 -7.17 -13.66 4.94
CA ARG A 73 -5.74 -13.63 5.31
C ARG A 73 -4.90 -14.55 4.41
N ASP A 74 -5.23 -14.55 3.12
CA ASP A 74 -4.57 -15.40 2.11
C ASP A 74 -3.34 -14.67 1.56
N VAL A 75 -2.18 -14.99 2.14
CA VAL A 75 -0.90 -14.37 1.75
C VAL A 75 -0.54 -14.66 0.29
N LYS A 76 -0.93 -15.83 -0.25
CA LYS A 76 -0.60 -16.20 -1.63
C LYS A 76 -1.42 -15.39 -2.60
N LYS A 77 -2.73 -15.29 -2.38
CA LYS A 77 -3.61 -14.45 -3.21
C LYS A 77 -3.25 -12.97 -3.09
N PHE A 78 -2.86 -12.51 -1.90
CA PHE A 78 -2.36 -11.15 -1.70
C PHE A 78 -1.06 -10.90 -2.47
N ALA A 79 -0.13 -11.86 -2.49
CA ALA A 79 1.10 -11.78 -3.28
C ALA A 79 0.83 -11.66 -4.79
N GLU A 80 -0.11 -12.45 -5.32
CA GLU A 80 -0.48 -12.40 -6.74
C GLU A 80 -1.09 -11.04 -7.13
N ILE A 81 -1.89 -10.44 -6.26
CA ILE A 81 -2.49 -9.12 -6.47
C ILE A 81 -1.44 -8.02 -6.49
N VAL A 82 -0.51 -8.06 -5.53
CA VAL A 82 0.56 -7.07 -5.39
C VAL A 82 1.63 -7.25 -6.47
N SER A 83 1.92 -8.48 -6.89
CA SER A 83 2.86 -8.78 -7.96
C SER A 83 2.26 -8.64 -9.36
N GLY A 84 0.93 -8.63 -9.47
CA GLY A 84 0.20 -8.69 -10.74
C GLY A 84 -0.27 -7.34 -11.28
N ALA A 85 -0.72 -7.37 -12.54
CA ALA A 85 -1.23 -6.24 -13.32
C ALA A 85 -2.46 -5.51 -12.73
N ASN A 86 -3.05 -6.00 -11.63
CA ASN A 86 -4.25 -5.45 -11.00
C ASN A 86 -3.98 -4.24 -10.08
N PHE A 87 -2.74 -4.03 -9.62
CA PHE A 87 -2.39 -2.79 -8.92
C PHE A 87 -2.26 -1.60 -9.88
N LYS A 88 -1.96 -1.89 -11.14
CA LYS A 88 -1.83 -0.91 -12.22
C LYS A 88 -3.20 -0.57 -12.82
N GLY A 89 -4.08 -0.03 -11.98
CA GLY A 89 -5.39 0.45 -12.39
C GLY A 89 -5.27 1.62 -13.38
N ARG A 90 -5.42 1.28 -14.66
CA ARG A 90 -5.57 2.15 -15.85
C ARG A 90 -4.32 2.91 -16.32
N LYS A 91 -3.82 2.47 -17.49
CA LYS A 91 -3.26 3.41 -18.47
C LYS A 91 -4.37 4.37 -18.94
#